data_AF-A0A419G322-F1
#
_entry.id   AF-A0A419G322-F1
#
_cell.length_a   1.000
_cell.length_b   1.000
_cell.length_c   1.000
_cell.angle_alpha   90.00
_cell.angle_beta   90.00
_cell.angle_gamma   90.00
#
_symmetry.space_group_name_H-M   'P 1'
#
loop_
_entity.id
_entity.type
_entity.pdbx_description
1 polymer ?
#
loop_
_entity_poly.entity_id
_entity_poly.type
_entity_poly.pdbx_seq_one_letter_code
_entity_poly.pdbx_strand_id
1 'polypeptide(L)' 'SWELMKLLMDINRRGTTVIMATHAWDIVNAMKKRVLALTGGRLIRDEERGAYCYEA' A
#
# COMPACT_ATOMS: atom_id res chain seq x y z
N SER A 1 -3.99 0.76 -15.02
CA SER A 1 -3.42 1.02 -13.68
C SER A 1 -2.45 -0.05 -13.18
N TRP A 2 -2.70 -1.34 -13.42
CA TRP A 2 -1.80 -2.43 -12.98
C TRP A 2 -0.38 -2.37 -13.54
N GLU A 3 -0.20 -1.87 -14.76
CA GLU A 3 1.12 -1.72 -15.38
C GLU A 3 2.00 -0.72 -14.62
N LEU A 4 1.43 0.40 -14.18
CA LEU A 4 2.13 1.35 -13.32
C LEU A 4 2.52 0.73 -11.97
N MET A 5 1.64 -0.10 -11.39
CA MET A 5 1.95 -0.80 -10.13
C MET A 5 3.13 -1.77 -10.32
N LYS A 6 3.20 -2.48 -11.45
CA LYS A 6 4.34 -3.34 -11.80
C LYS A 6 5.63 -2.53 -11.89
N LEU A 7 5.61 -1.39 -12.56
CA LEU A 7 6.77 -0.49 -12.65
C LEU A 7 7.24 -0.02 -11.27
N LEU A 8 6.31 0.42 -10.42
CA LEU A 8 6.63 0.87 -9.06
C LEU A 8 7.19 -0.27 -8.20
N MET A 9 6.67 -1.50 -8.36
CA MET A 9 7.22 -2.68 -7.71
C MET A 9 8.64 -3.02 -8.20
N ASP A 10 8.92 -2.87 -9.49
CA ASP A 10 10.26 -3.08 -10.04
C ASP A 10 11.26 -2.02 -9.53
N ILE A 11 10.84 -0.75 -9.45
CA ILE A 11 11.62 0.34 -8.83
C ILE A 11 11.88 0.02 -7.35
N ASN A 12 10.86 -0.43 -6.62
CA ASN A 12 11.02 -0.81 -5.23
C ASN A 12 11.98 -1.99 -5.04
N ARG A 13 11.91 -3.00 -5.93
CA ARG A 13 12.82 -4.17 -5.93
C ARG A 13 14.28 -3.77 -6.21
N ARG A 14 14.51 -2.68 -6.93
CA ARG A 14 15.87 -2.12 -7.17
C ARG A 14 16.44 -1.37 -5.97
N GLY A 15 15.72 -1.31 -4.84
CA GLY A 15 16.18 -0.69 -3.59
C GLY A 15 15.65 0.72 -3.34
N THR A 16 14.79 1.25 -4.23
CA THR A 16 14.16 2.56 -4.01
C THR A 16 12.98 2.42 -3.04
N THR A 17 12.89 3.28 -2.03
CA THR A 17 11.70 3.36 -1.18
C THR A 17 10.57 4.06 -1.94
N VAL A 18 9.40 3.42 -2.02
CA VAL A 18 8.21 3.97 -2.67
C VAL A 18 7.11 4.13 -1.64
N ILE A 19 6.56 5.34 -1.53
CA ILE A 19 5.37 5.65 -0.72
C ILE A 19 4.22 5.91 -1.69
N MET A 20 3.08 5.28 -1.44
CA MET A 20 1.89 5.39 -2.27
C MET A 20 0.69 5.70 -1.40
N ALA A 21 -0.03 6.77 -1.74
CA ALA A 21 -1.35 7.06 -1.18
C ALA A 21 -2.41 6.60 -2.19
N THR A 22 -3.32 5.72 -1.78
CA THR A 22 -4.37 5.19 -2.65
C THR A 22 -5.61 4.80 -1.86
N HIS A 23 -6.78 4.87 -2.51
CA HIS A 23 -8.03 4.29 -2.04
C HIS A 23 -8.35 2.94 -2.72
N ALA A 24 -7.50 2.47 -3.63
CA ALA A 24 -7.69 1.22 -4.37
C ALA A 24 -7.30 0.01 -3.50
N TRP A 25 -8.31 -0.54 -2.81
CA TRP A 25 -8.16 -1.65 -1.87
C TRP A 25 -7.65 -2.95 -2.50
N ASP A 26 -8.02 -3.20 -3.76
CA ASP A 26 -7.62 -4.37 -4.54
C ASP A 26 -6.10 -4.39 -4.79
N ILE A 27 -5.53 -3.23 -5.10
CA ILE A 27 -4.08 -3.06 -5.29
C ILE A 27 -3.34 -3.27 -3.98
N VAL A 28 -3.82 -2.67 -2.89
CA VAL A 28 -3.21 -2.81 -1.55
C VAL A 28 -3.18 -4.29 -1.14
N ASN A 29 -4.31 -4.99 -1.30
CA ASN A 29 -4.43 -6.42 -1.00
C ASN A 29 -3.50 -7.31 -1.84
N ALA A 30 -3.34 -6.99 -3.13
CA ALA A 30 -2.48 -7.78 -4.01
C ALA A 30 -0.99 -7.57 -3.72
N MET A 31 -0.58 -6.34 -3.35
CA MET A 31 0.83 -6.01 -3.13
C MET A 31 1.39 -6.59 -1.82
N LYS A 32 0.55 -6.78 -0.79
CA LYS A 32 0.94 -7.31 0.55
C LYS A 32 2.19 -6.65 1.13
N LYS A 33 2.31 -5.33 0.92
CA LYS A 33 3.39 -4.49 1.47
C LYS A 33 2.94 -3.86 2.78
N ARG A 34 3.79 -3.02 3.37
CA ARG A 34 3.44 -2.26 4.56
C ARG A 34 2.28 -1.30 4.28
N VAL A 35 1.25 -1.31 5.10
CA VAL A 35 0.07 -0.45 4.98
C VAL A 35 0.00 0.47 6.19
N LEU A 36 -0.10 1.77 5.92
CA LEU A 36 -0.31 2.81 6.92
C LEU A 36 -1.71 3.41 6.70
N ALA A 37 -2.62 3.27 7.66
CA ALA A 37 -3.95 3.87 7.58
C ALA A 37 -4.03 5.13 8.43
N LEU A 38 -4.50 6.21 7.82
CA LEU A 38 -4.65 7.52 8.45
C LEU A 38 -6.13 7.90 8.52
N THR A 39 -6.58 8.32 9.70
CA THR A 39 -7.94 8.85 9.92
C THR A 39 -7.87 10.07 10.82
N GLY A 40 -8.54 11.17 10.43
CA GLY A 40 -8.57 12.39 11.23
C GLY A 40 -7.19 13.00 11.54
N GLY A 41 -6.22 12.82 10.63
CA GLY A 41 -4.84 13.28 10.82
C GLY A 41 -3.98 12.43 11.76
N ARG A 42 -4.45 11.25 12.16
CA ARG A 42 -3.72 10.31 13.03
C ARG A 42 -3.48 8.97 12.34
N LEU A 43 -2.32 8.36 12.61
CA LEU A 43 -2.04 6.98 12.22
C LEU A 43 -2.81 6.03 13.12
N ILE A 44 -3.75 5.31 12.53
CA ILE A 44 -4.60 4.36 13.25
C ILE A 44 -4.18 2.90 13.03
N ARG A 45 -3.36 2.64 12.01
CA ARG A 45 -2.91 1.28 11.66
C ARG A 45 -1.57 1.31 10.95
N ASP A 46 -0.72 0.34 11.29
CA ASP A 46 0.59 0.11 10.69
C ASP A 46 0.85 -1.39 10.63
N GLU A 47 0.85 -1.97 9.42
CA GLU A 47 1.02 -3.41 9.23
C GLU A 47 2.03 -3.71 8.15
N GLU A 48 3.10 -4.46 8.46
CA GLU A 48 4.20 -4.75 7.54
C GLU A 48 3.82 -5.59 6.31
N ARG A 49 2.76 -6.39 6.40
CA ARG A 49 2.18 -7.18 5.31
C ARG A 49 0.67 -7.04 5.32
N GLY A 50 0.20 -5.80 5.30
CA GLY A 50 -1.21 -5.49 5.48
C GLY A 50 -2.06 -5.93 4.30
N ALA A 51 -3.25 -6.44 4.62
CA ALA A 51 -4.39 -6.44 3.71
C ALA A 51 -5.19 -5.15 3.95
N TYR A 52 -5.82 -4.61 2.93
CA TYR A 52 -6.86 -3.61 3.09
C TYR A 52 -8.03 -4.22 3.88
N CYS A 53 -8.02 -4.01 5.20
CA CYS A 53 -9.17 -4.33 6.04
C CYS A 53 -10.00 -3.06 6.13
N TYR A 54 -11.08 -3.02 5.36
CA TYR A 54 -12.26 -2.29 5.77
C TYR A 54 -13.11 -3.31 6.51
N GLU A 55 -13.05 -3.31 7.84
CA GLU A 55 -14.08 -3.99 8.62
C GLU A 55 -15.37 -3.20 8.41
N ALA A 56 -16.32 -3.84 7.71
CA ALA A 56 -17.75 -3.63 7.87
C ALA A 56 -18.39 -5.02 7.85
#